data_AF-A0A7J8PVH8-F1
#
_entry.id   AF-A0A7J8PVH8-F1
#
_cell.length_a   1.000
_cell.length_b   1.000
_cell.length_c   1.000
_cell.angle_alpha   90.00
_cell.angle_beta   90.00
_cell.angle_gamma   90.00
#
_symmetry.space_group_name_H-M   'P 1'
#
loop_
_entity.id
_entity.type
_entity.pdbx_description
1 polymer ?
#
loop_
_entity_poly.entity_id
_entity_poly.type
_entity_poly.pdbx_seq_one_letter_code
_entity_poly.pdbx_strand_id
1 'polypeptide(L)' 'MVNEMVAKLTSVCWDKCITSTPGNKFSSSESACLSNCAQRYMDLTLIIMKRVQSMQ' A
#
# COMPACT_ATOMS: atom_id res chain seq x y z
N MET A 1 -14.07 8.64 -1.32
CA MET A 1 -13.47 7.59 -2.18
C MET A 1 -11.95 7.72 -2.30
N VAL A 2 -11.37 8.67 -3.06
CA VAL A 2 -9.89 8.73 -3.21
C VAL A 2 -9.18 8.98 -1.88
N ASN A 3 -9.70 9.89 -1.05
CA ASN A 3 -9.10 10.19 0.26
C ASN A 3 -9.06 8.97 1.20
N GLU A 4 -10.12 8.14 1.19
CA GLU A 4 -10.18 6.92 2.01
C GLU A 4 -9.20 5.87 1.52
N MET A 5 -9.04 5.74 0.19
CA MET A 5 -8.04 4.85 -0.40
C MET A 5 -6.62 5.29 -0.01
N VAL A 6 -6.33 6.59 -0.10
CA VAL A 6 -5.03 7.14 0.30
C VAL A 6 -4.78 6.86 1.79
N ALA A 7 -5.74 7.16 2.67
CA ALA A 7 -5.61 6.90 4.10
C ALA A 7 -5.37 5.40 4.39
N LYS A 8 -6.07 4.51 3.69
CA LYS A 8 -5.89 3.06 3.83
C LYS A 8 -4.50 2.60 3.37
N LEU A 9 -4.05 3.07 2.21
CA LEU A 9 -2.72 2.77 1.69
C LEU A 9 -1.63 3.30 2.62
N THR A 10 -1.77 4.52 3.13
CA THR A 10 -0.85 5.11 4.10
C THR A 10 -0.73 4.24 5.33
N SER A 11 -1.84 3.87 5.98
CA SER A 11 -1.80 3.02 7.18
C SER A 11 -1.18 1.65 6.89
N VAL A 12 -1.65 0.93 5.86
CA VAL A 12 -1.17 -0.43 5.56
C VAL A 12 0.31 -0.43 5.17
N CYS A 13 0.75 0.53 4.37
CA CYS A 13 2.13 0.58 3.91
C CYS A 13 3.08 1.14 4.97
N TRP A 14 2.61 2.03 5.84
CA TRP A 14 3.38 2.49 6.99
C TRP A 14 3.74 1.31 7.91
N ASP A 15 2.73 0.53 8.34
CA ASP A 15 2.93 -0.60 9.25
C ASP A 15 3.85 -1.69 8.67
N LYS A 16 3.90 -1.81 7.33
CA LYS A 16 4.75 -2.78 6.63
C LYS A 16 6.17 -2.31 6.42
N CYS A 17 6.36 -1.03 6.10
CA CYS A 17 7.63 -0.51 5.60
C CYS A 17 8.43 0.25 6.65
N ILE A 18 7.77 0.86 7.64
CA ILE A 18 8.40 1.69 8.66
C ILE A 18 8.43 0.91 9.98
N THR A 19 9.44 0.04 10.12
CA THR A 19 9.61 -0.85 11.28
C THR A 19 10.47 -0.25 12.40
N SER A 20 11.02 0.93 12.17
CA SER A 20 11.85 1.69 13.10
C SER A 20 11.55 3.17 12.91
N THR A 21 11.93 4.00 13.88
CA THR A 21 11.78 5.45 13.74
C THR A 21 12.55 5.93 12.50
N PRO A 22 11.86 6.47 11.48
CA PRO A 22 12.54 6.96 10.28
C PRO A 22 13.39 8.18 10.63
N GLY A 23 14.45 8.42 9.84
CA GLY A 23 15.25 9.64 9.95
C GLY A 23 14.50 10.88 9.45
N ASN A 24 15.23 11.98 9.25
CA ASN A 24 14.68 13.22 8.67
C ASN A 24 14.13 13.06 7.24
N LYS A 25 14.42 11.93 6.60
CA LYS A 25 13.91 11.50 5.30
C LYS A 25 13.85 9.98 5.28
N PHE A 26 12.98 9.44 4.44
CA PHE A 26 13.02 8.01 4.14
C PHE A 26 14.35 7.65 3.48
N SER A 27 14.90 6.52 3.91
CA SER A 27 15.96 5.81 3.21
C SER A 27 15.48 5.36 1.84
N SER A 28 16.42 4.95 0.99
CA SER A 28 16.11 4.38 -0.32
C SER A 28 15.27 3.10 -0.21
N SER A 29 15.53 2.26 0.81
CA SER A 29 14.78 1.03 1.06
C SER A 29 13.36 1.30 1.54
N GLU A 30 13.16 2.25 2.46
CA GLU A 30 11.81 2.65 2.91
C GLU A 30 10.99 3.24 1.75
N SER A 31 11.59 4.13 0.97
CA SER A 31 10.93 4.74 -0.19
C SER A 31 10.53 3.70 -1.25
N ALA A 32 11.42 2.76 -1.55
CA ALA A 32 11.15 1.65 -2.45
C ALA A 32 10.06 0.72 -1.88
N CYS A 33 10.10 0.41 -0.59
CA CYS A 33 9.08 -0.40 0.07
C CYS A 33 7.70 0.25 -0.01
N LEU A 34 7.58 1.54 0.32
CA LEU A 34 6.31 2.27 0.30
C LEU A 34 5.71 2.28 -1.12
N SER A 35 6.54 2.56 -2.13
CA SER A 35 6.12 2.58 -3.53
C SER A 35 5.63 1.21 -4.00
N ASN A 36 6.40 0.16 -3.69
CA ASN A 36 6.04 -1.21 -3.99
C ASN A 36 4.77 -1.64 -3.26
N CYS A 37 4.64 -1.31 -1.97
CA CYS A 37 3.46 -1.65 -1.18
C CYS A 37 2.19 -1.05 -1.78
N ALA A 38 2.21 0.24 -2.11
CA ALA A 38 1.04 0.91 -2.67
C ALA A 38 0.62 0.29 -4.02
N GLN A 39 1.59 0.05 -4.91
CA GLN A 39 1.34 -0.59 -6.20
C GLN A 39 0.75 -2.00 -6.02
N ARG A 40 1.37 -2.84 -5.18
CA ARG A 40 0.93 -4.22 -4.95
C ARG A 40 -0.45 -4.29 -4.29
N TYR A 41 -0.76 -3.36 -3.40
CA TYR A 41 -2.09 -3.29 -2.77
C TYR A 41 -3.17 -3.00 -3.81
N MET A 42 -2.93 -2.04 -4.70
CA MET A 42 -3.88 -1.72 -5.77
C MET A 42 -4.04 -2.89 -6.75
N ASP A 43 -2.94 -3.50 -7.18
CA ASP A 43 -2.96 -4.66 -8.09
C ASP A 43 -3.79 -5.82 -7.51
N LEU A 44 -3.53 -6.17 -6.24
CA LEU A 44 -4.26 -7.23 -5.56
C LEU A 44 -5.74 -6.88 -5.36
N THR A 45 -6.05 -5.63 -5.03
CA THR A 45 -7.43 -5.16 -4.90
C THR A 45 -8.20 -5.38 -6.20
N LEU A 46 -7.61 -5.02 -7.35
CA LEU A 46 -8.22 -5.22 -8.67
C LEU A 46 -8.40 -6.71 -9.00
N ILE A 47 -7.41 -7.55 -8.69
CA ILE A 47 -7.50 -9.00 -8.91
C ILE A 47 -8.64 -9.61 -8.08
N ILE A 48 -8.71 -9.25 -6.79
CA ILE A 48 -9.74 -9.74 -5.87
C ILE A 48 -11.12 -9.29 -6.35
N MET A 49 -11.28 -8.01 -6.70
CA MET A 49 -12.56 -7.49 -7.21
C MET A 49 -13.02 -8.23 -8.46
N LYS A 50 -12.13 -8.45 -9.44
CA LYS A 50 -12.44 -9.24 -10.64
C LYS A 50 -12.86 -10.67 -10.29
N ARG A 51 -12.17 -11.31 -9.34
CA ARG A 51 -12.50 -12.68 -8.92
C ARG A 51 -13.86 -12.73 -8.24
N VAL A 52 -14.14 -11.82 -7.33
CA VAL A 52 -15.44 -11.73 -6.65
C VAL A 52 -16.57 -11.50 -7.65
N GLN A 53 -16.37 -10.59 -8.62
CA GLN A 53 -17.36 -10.34 -9.67
C GLN A 53 -17.60 -11.57 -10.56
N SER A 54 -16.57 -12.39 -10.84
CA SER A 54 -16.72 -13.64 -11.60
C SER A 54 -17.45 -14.76 -10.85
N MET A 55 -17.70 -14.58 -9.54
CA MET A 55 -18.38 -15.55 -8.68
C MET A 55 -19.86 -15.17 -8.42
N GLN A 56 -20.29 -13.98 -8.84
CA GLN A 56 -21.70 -13.58 -8.93
C GLN A 56 -22.28 -13.99 -10.28
#